data_AF-A0A0Q8FVN5-F1
#
_entry.id   AF-A0A0Q8FVN5-F1
#
_cell.length_a   1.000
_cell.length_b   1.000
_cell.length_c   1.000
_cell.angle_alpha   90.00
_cell.angle_beta   90.00
_cell.angle_gamma   90.00
#
_symmetry.space_group_name_H-M   'P 1'
#
loop_
_entity.id
_entity.type
_entity.pdbx_description
1 polymer ?
#
loop_
_entity_poly.entity_id
_entity_poly.type
_entity_poly.pdbx_seq_one_letter_code
_entity_poly.pdbx_strand_id
1 'polypeptide(L)' 'MADIPNSHPGRVAKEVSEILGEYGTGNTPEDLERLARGAIANPNAYDGGPVLAHAVAAEFRRRAQEMKGRNGRTLI' A
#
# COMPACT_ATOMS: atom_id res chain seq x y z
N MET A 1 -12.20 24.16 -16.66
CA MET A 1 -10.96 23.68 -16.03
C MET A 1 -11.33 23.22 -14.64
N ALA A 2 -11.37 21.91 -14.40
CA ALA A 2 -11.62 21.38 -13.07
C ALA A 2 -10.29 21.35 -12.32
N ASP A 3 -10.21 22.13 -11.24
CA ASP A 3 -9.14 22.07 -10.25
C ASP A 3 -8.91 20.61 -9.86
N ILE A 4 -7.68 20.13 -10.07
CA ILE A 4 -7.23 18.85 -9.54
C ILE A 4 -7.29 19.03 -8.02
N PRO A 5 -8.19 18.34 -7.28
CA PRO A 5 -8.21 18.49 -5.85
C PRO A 5 -6.87 17.98 -5.37
N ASN A 6 -6.09 18.90 -4.82
CA ASN A 6 -4.83 18.67 -4.13
C ASN A 6 -5.08 17.56 -3.10
N SER A 7 -4.81 16.32 -3.47
CA SER A 7 -5.01 15.13 -2.65
C SER A 7 -4.14 15.31 -1.43
N HIS A 8 -4.73 15.86 -0.36
CA HIS A 8 -4.02 16.17 0.85
C HIS A 8 -3.35 14.88 1.33
N PRO A 9 -2.04 14.90 1.63
CA PRO A 9 -1.30 13.69 1.99
C PRO A 9 -1.95 12.92 3.16
N GLY A 10 -2.70 13.62 4.05
CA GLY A 10 -3.48 13.00 5.11
C GLY A 10 -4.71 12.19 4.64
N ARG A 11 -5.37 12.57 3.54
CA ARG A 11 -6.50 11.81 2.97
C ARG A 11 -6.01 10.52 2.30
N VAL A 12 -4.91 10.63 1.57
CA VAL A 12 -4.20 9.49 0.97
C VAL A 12 -3.79 8.49 2.06
N ALA A 13 -3.21 8.96 3.17
CA ALA A 13 -2.81 8.09 4.28
C ALA A 13 -3.98 7.37 4.97
N LYS A 14 -5.15 8.03 5.07
CA LYS A 14 -6.38 7.43 5.62
C LYS A 14 -6.93 6.35 4.69
N GLU A 15 -7.09 6.65 3.40
CA GLU A 15 -7.61 5.70 2.41
C GLU A 15 -6.68 4.50 2.26
N VAL A 16 -5.35 4.72 2.28
CA VAL A 16 -4.36 3.63 2.36
C VAL A 16 -4.57 2.78 3.61
N SER A 17 -4.78 3.40 4.78
CA SER A 17 -4.96 2.67 6.04
C SER A 17 -6.26 1.87 6.10
N GLU A 18 -7.35 2.37 5.51
CA GLU A 18 -8.63 1.67 5.40
C GLU A 18 -8.51 0.46 4.48
N ILE A 19 -7.92 0.64 3.28
CA ILE A 19 -7.62 -0.45 2.34
C ILE A 19 -6.75 -1.52 3.03
N LEU A 20 -5.69 -1.11 3.72
CA LEU A 20 -4.79 -2.00 4.45
C LEU A 20 -5.43 -2.64 5.69
N GLY A 21 -6.47 -2.03 6.25
CA GLY A 21 -7.24 -2.57 7.37
C GLY A 21 -8.09 -3.77 6.96
N GLU A 22 -8.58 -3.77 5.71
CA GLU A 22 -9.28 -4.92 5.12
C GLU A 22 -8.32 -6.07 4.83
N TYR A 23 -7.06 -5.78 4.47
CA TYR A 23 -5.99 -6.76 4.30
C TYR A 23 -5.32 -7.10 5.64
N GLY A 24 -6.04 -7.79 6.52
CA GLY A 24 -5.61 -8.17 7.87
C GLY A 24 -4.28 -8.93 7.99
N THR A 25 -3.88 -9.21 9.22
CA THR A 25 -2.60 -9.81 9.69
C THR A 25 -2.24 -11.19 9.14
N GLY A 26 -2.98 -11.74 8.19
CA GLY A 26 -2.76 -13.05 7.57
C GLY A 26 -1.98 -13.02 6.24
N ASN A 27 -1.55 -11.85 5.76
CA ASN A 27 -0.87 -11.74 4.46
C ASN A 27 0.62 -12.12 4.55
N THR A 28 1.07 -13.00 3.66
CA THR A 28 2.51 -13.31 3.51
C THR A 28 3.26 -12.14 2.83
N PRO A 29 4.60 -12.07 2.94
CA PRO A 29 5.37 -11.11 2.16
C PRO A 29 5.09 -11.17 0.65
N GLU A 30 4.88 -12.39 0.12
CA GLU A 30 4.56 -12.64 -1.28
C GLU A 30 3.17 -12.09 -1.66
N ASP A 31 2.19 -12.17 -0.75
CA ASP A 31 0.87 -11.57 -0.94
C ASP A 31 0.94 -10.05 -0.98
N LEU A 32 1.71 -9.44 -0.09
CA LEU A 32 1.91 -7.99 -0.06
C LEU A 32 2.61 -7.51 -1.34
N GLU A 33 3.60 -8.25 -1.85
CA GLU A 33 4.21 -7.93 -3.15
C GLU A 33 3.23 -8.08 -4.32
N ARG A 34 2.35 -9.08 -4.29
CA ARG A 34 1.30 -9.27 -5.29
C ARG A 34 0.29 -8.11 -5.26
N LEU A 35 -0.13 -7.67 -4.07
CA LEU A 35 -1.01 -6.51 -3.89
C LEU A 35 -0.35 -5.21 -4.38
N ALA A 36 0.94 -5.01 -4.09
CA ALA A 36 1.69 -3.86 -4.61
C ALA A 36 1.74 -3.84 -6.14
N ARG A 37 1.93 -5.00 -6.79
CA ARG A 37 1.88 -5.10 -8.26
C ARG A 37 0.48 -4.80 -8.80
N GLY A 38 -0.58 -5.29 -8.14
CA GLY A 38 -1.97 -5.02 -8.50
C GLY A 38 -2.31 -3.53 -8.43
N ALA A 39 -1.84 -2.84 -7.39
CA ALA A 39 -2.03 -1.40 -7.25
C ALA A 39 -1.41 -0.60 -8.42
N ILE A 40 -0.19 -0.95 -8.83
CA ILE A 40 0.49 -0.29 -9.97
C ILE A 40 -0.15 -0.65 -11.31
N ALA A 41 -0.65 -1.89 -11.46
CA ALA A 41 -1.24 -2.34 -12.71
C ALA A 41 -2.61 -1.71 -12.99
N ASN A 42 -3.36 -1.33 -11.95
CA ASN A 42 -4.65 -0.68 -12.10
C ASN A 42 -4.81 0.54 -11.17
N PRO A 43 -4.12 1.66 -11.49
CA PRO A 43 -4.15 2.86 -10.66
C PRO A 43 -5.52 3.55 -10.62
N ASN A 44 -6.38 3.26 -11.60
CA ASN A 44 -7.73 3.83 -11.70
C ASN A 44 -8.74 3.12 -10.78
N ALA A 45 -8.38 1.98 -10.18
CA ALA A 45 -9.21 1.31 -9.18
C ALA A 45 -9.19 2.01 -7.80
N TYR A 46 -8.39 3.05 -7.66
CA TYR A 46 -8.22 3.81 -6.43
C TYR A 46 -8.82 5.20 -6.63
N ASP A 47 -9.74 5.62 -5.74
CA ASP A 47 -10.46 6.90 -5.86
C ASP A 47 -9.53 8.14 -5.83
N GLY A 48 -8.34 8.00 -5.25
CA GLY A 48 -7.27 9.01 -5.30
C GLY A 48 -6.35 8.95 -6.53
N GLY A 49 -6.68 8.11 -7.52
CA GLY A 49 -5.96 7.95 -8.78
C GLY A 49 -4.53 7.38 -8.63
N PRO A 50 -3.65 7.61 -9.62
CA PRO A 50 -2.30 7.04 -9.65
C PRO A 50 -1.45 7.37 -8.41
N VAL A 51 -1.59 8.58 -7.84
CA VAL A 51 -0.84 8.99 -6.65
C VAL A 51 -1.15 8.09 -5.45
N LEU A 52 -2.44 7.81 -5.23
CA LEU A 52 -2.88 6.90 -4.16
C LEU A 52 -2.41 5.47 -4.44
N ALA A 53 -2.55 4.99 -5.67
CA ALA A 53 -2.11 3.65 -6.05
C ALA A 53 -0.60 3.43 -5.81
N HIS A 54 0.23 4.43 -6.12
CA HIS A 54 1.66 4.42 -5.83
C HIS A 54 1.96 4.40 -4.33
N ALA A 55 1.23 5.20 -3.54
CA ALA A 55 1.39 5.23 -2.07
C ALA A 55 1.00 3.87 -1.44
N VAL A 56 -0.11 3.29 -1.88
CA VAL A 56 -0.55 1.94 -1.47
C VAL A 56 0.50 0.89 -1.82
N ALA A 57 1.04 0.91 -3.05
CA ALA A 57 2.08 -0.02 -3.48
C ALA A 57 3.38 0.12 -2.66
N ALA A 58 3.78 1.34 -2.33
CA ALA A 58 4.96 1.60 -1.52
C ALA A 58 4.79 1.04 -0.09
N GLU A 59 3.62 1.24 0.50
CA GLU A 59 3.32 0.75 1.85
C GLU A 59 3.24 -0.78 1.91
N PHE A 60 2.64 -1.43 0.91
CA PHE A 60 2.66 -2.89 0.80
C PHE A 60 4.08 -3.46 0.71
N ARG A 61 4.95 -2.85 -0.10
CA ARG A 61 6.35 -3.25 -0.22
C ARG A 61 7.11 -3.06 1.09
N ARG A 62 6.88 -1.94 1.79
CA ARG A 62 7.49 -1.69 3.11
C ARG A 62 7.12 -2.78 4.10
N ARG A 63 5.84 -3.14 4.21
CA ARG A 63 5.36 -4.21 5.09
C ARG A 63 5.94 -5.59 4.71
N ALA A 64 6.03 -5.90 3.41
CA ALA A 64 6.65 -7.14 2.95
C ALA A 64 8.12 -7.24 3.39
N GLN A 65 8.87 -6.15 3.29
CA GLN A 65 10.26 -6.08 3.75
C GLN A 65 10.39 -6.16 5.27
N GLU A 66 9.51 -5.50 6.01
CA GLU A 66 9.47 -5.59 7.48
C GLU A 66 9.19 -7.03 7.95
N MET A 67 8.32 -7.76 7.26
CA MET A 67 8.04 -9.17 7.54
C MET A 67 9.23 -10.09 7.18
N LYS A 68 9.84 -9.88 6.00
CA LYS A 68 11.07 -10.60 5.61
C LYS A 68 12.23 -10.34 6.59
N GLY A 69 12.38 -9.10 7.03
CA GLY A 69 13.38 -8.68 8.01
C GLY A 69 13.11 -9.19 9.43
N ARG A 70 11.83 -9.31 9.84
CA ARG A 70 11.46 -9.95 11.12
C ARG A 70 11.74 -11.45 11.11
N ASN A 71 11.54 -12.14 9.99
CA ASN A 71 11.91 -13.56 9.86
C ASN A 71 13.43 -13.80 9.84
N GLY A 72 14.24 -12.78 9.54
CA GLY A 72 15.71 -12.84 9.60
C GLY A 72 16.29 -12.46 10.96
N ARG A 73 15.51 -11.85 11.86
CA ARG A 73 15.93 -11.51 13.23
C ARG A 73 15.67 -12.68 14.18
N THR A 74 16.27 -13.83 13.90
CA THR A 74 16.60 -14.79 14.96
C THR A 74 17.67 -14.12 15.82
N LEU A 75 17.29 -13.81 17.06
CA LEU A 75 18.18 -13.33 18.11
C LEU A 75 19.46 -14.19 18.18
N ILE A 76 20.60 -13.55 18.04
CA ILE A 76 21.87 -14.00 18.61
C ILE A 76 22.29 -12.97 19.65
#